data_AF-A0A9E1S2I8-F1
#
_entry.id   AF-A0A9E1S2I8-F1
#
_cell.length_a   1.000
_cell.length_b   1.000
_cell.length_c   1.000
_cell.angle_alpha   90.00
_cell.angle_beta   90.00
_cell.angle_gamma   90.00
#
_symmetry.space_group_name_H-M   'P 1'
#
loop_
_entity.id
_entity.type
_entity.pdbx_description
1 polymer ?
#
loop_
_entity_poly.entity_id
_entity_poly.type
_entity_poly.pdbx_seq_one_letter_code
_entity_poly.pdbx_strand_id
1 'polypeptide(L)'
;MTILLTIFMMGLGSYAMRAVFILLLSNRSFPPSALKALEYVGPAVMAALVMTMLLSPEGGSAPGVNEWAGLVTAAVVALVTRNHIYVLTLAMAVYWGVGYLV
;
A
#
# COMPACT_ATOMS: atom_id res chain seq x y z
N MET A 1 0.64 18.99 -25.62
CA MET A 1 0.32 17.92 -26.60
C MET A 1 1.03 16.58 -26.28
N THR A 2 1.92 16.51 -25.29
CA THR A 2 2.64 15.28 -24.90
C THR A 2 2.05 14.58 -23.67
N ILE A 3 1.54 15.34 -22.68
CA ILE A 3 0.99 14.78 -21.43
C ILE A 3 -0.16 13.80 -21.69
N LEU A 4 -1.08 14.14 -22.60
CA LEU A 4 -2.22 13.28 -22.93
C LEU A 4 -1.78 11.95 -23.54
N LEU A 5 -0.75 11.97 -24.39
CA LEU A 5 -0.15 10.77 -24.97
C LEU A 5 0.58 9.93 -23.90
N THR A 6 1.27 10.57 -22.95
CA THR A 6 1.92 9.89 -21.81
C THR A 6 0.89 9.19 -20.92
N ILE A 7 -0.20 9.87 -20.55
CA ILE A 7 -1.29 9.28 -19.75
C ILE A 7 -1.88 8.07 -20.48
N PHE A 8 -2.11 8.19 -21.80
CA PHE A 8 -2.64 7.10 -22.61
C PHE A 8 -1.69 5.91 -22.65
N MET A 9 -0.39 6.14 -22.87
CA MET A 9 0.63 5.08 -22.86
C MET A 9 0.76 4.41 -21.50
N MET A 10 0.71 5.18 -20.41
CA MET A 10 0.83 4.66 -19.04
C MET A 10 -0.41 3.83 -18.65
N GLY A 11 -1.60 4.29 -19.02
CA GLY A 11 -2.84 3.54 -18.87
C GLY A 11 -2.85 2.26 -19.69
N LEU A 12 -2.45 2.34 -20.97
CA LEU A 12 -2.37 1.19 -21.87
C LEU A 12 -1.36 0.15 -21.37
N GLY A 13 -0.19 0.59 -20.91
CA GLY A 13 0.84 -0.28 -20.33
C GLY A 13 0.35 -1.00 -19.07
N SER A 14 -0.35 -0.29 -18.17
CA SER A 14 -0.92 -0.89 -16.96
C SER A 14 -2.00 -1.95 -17.27
N TYR A 15 -2.86 -1.67 -18.26
CA TYR A 15 -3.87 -2.64 -18.72
C TYR A 15 -3.25 -3.82 -19.46
N ALA A 16 -2.24 -3.57 -20.31
CA ALA A 16 -1.54 -4.62 -21.04
C ALA A 16 -0.84 -5.59 -20.07
N MET A 17 -0.17 -5.08 -19.03
CA MET A 17 0.42 -5.92 -17.97
C MET A 17 -0.61 -6.87 -17.35
N ARG A 18 -1.82 -6.39 -17.04
CA ARG A 18 -2.91 -7.24 -16.53
C ARG A 18 -3.40 -8.25 -17.57
N ALA A 19 -3.61 -7.79 -18.80
CA ALA A 19 -4.15 -8.61 -19.89
C ALA A 19 -3.21 -9.76 -20.28
N VAL A 20 -1.90 -9.53 -20.26
CA VAL A 20 -0.87 -10.56 -20.56
C VAL A 20 -1.01 -11.75 -19.61
N PHE A 21 -1.15 -11.52 -18.31
CA PHE A 21 -1.34 -12.61 -17.34
C PHE A 21 -2.66 -13.34 -17.53
N ILE A 22 -3.75 -12.61 -17.81
CA ILE A 22 -5.07 -13.23 -18.01
C ILE A 22 -5.08 -14.06 -19.30
N LEU A 23 -4.56 -13.53 -20.41
CA LEU A 23 -4.61 -14.19 -21.72
C LEU A 23 -3.62 -15.37 -21.82
N LEU A 24 -2.39 -15.23 -21.32
CA LEU A 24 -1.40 -16.31 -21.36
C LEU A 24 -1.72 -17.45 -20.40
N LEU A 25 -2.41 -17.16 -19.30
CA LEU A 25 -2.65 -18.14 -18.22
C LEU A 25 -4.10 -18.65 -18.16
N SER A 26 -4.97 -18.12 -19.03
CA SER A 26 -6.39 -18.53 -19.20
C SER A 26 -6.57 -20.05 -19.36
N ASN A 27 -5.63 -20.74 -20.00
CA ASN A 27 -5.75 -22.17 -20.31
C ASN A 27 -4.99 -23.10 -19.35
N ARG A 28 -4.47 -22.58 -18.21
CA ARG A 28 -3.74 -23.37 -17.20
C ARG A 28 -4.48 -23.28 -15.86
N SER A 29 -4.79 -24.43 -15.28
CA SER A 29 -5.25 -24.51 -13.89
C SER A 29 -4.13 -24.01 -12.97
N PHE A 30 -4.45 -23.03 -12.13
CA PHE A 30 -3.50 -22.48 -11.16
C PHE A 30 -3.23 -23.51 -10.05
N PRO A 31 -1.97 -23.69 -9.62
CA PRO A 31 -1.66 -24.50 -8.46
C PRO A 31 -2.29 -23.87 -7.20
N PRO A 32 -2.71 -24.67 -6.20
CA PRO A 32 -3.42 -24.18 -5.01
C PRO A 32 -2.60 -23.15 -4.20
N SER A 33 -1.27 -23.18 -4.29
CA SER A 33 -0.38 -22.19 -3.69
C SER A 33 -0.51 -20.80 -4.32
N ALA A 34 -0.70 -20.71 -5.65
CA ALA A 34 -0.85 -19.45 -6.35
C ALA A 34 -2.20 -18.79 -6.02
N LEU A 35 -3.28 -19.57 -5.95
CA LEU A 35 -4.60 -19.07 -5.54
C LEU A 35 -4.57 -18.50 -4.11
N LYS A 36 -3.89 -19.19 -3.19
CA LYS A 36 -3.71 -18.72 -1.81
C LYS A 36 -2.91 -17.42 -1.76
N ALA A 37 -1.88 -17.26 -2.58
CA ALA A 37 -1.14 -16.00 -2.66
C ALA A 37 -1.98 -14.86 -3.27
N LEU A 38 -2.81 -15.17 -4.28
CA LEU A 38 -3.72 -14.19 -4.90
C LEU A 38 -4.75 -13.63 -3.92
N GLU A 39 -5.22 -14.43 -2.96
CA GLU A 39 -6.16 -14.00 -1.91
C GLU A 39 -5.57 -12.87 -1.03
N TYR A 40 -4.25 -12.85 -0.82
CA TYR A 40 -3.56 -11.84 -0.01
C TYR A 40 -3.05 -10.64 -0.82
N VAL A 41 -3.29 -10.57 -2.13
CA VAL A 41 -2.83 -9.45 -2.97
C VAL A 41 -3.43 -8.12 -2.50
N GLY A 42 -4.72 -8.09 -2.16
CA GLY A 42 -5.38 -6.87 -1.68
C GLY A 42 -4.67 -6.26 -0.46
N PRO A 43 -4.56 -6.99 0.66
CA PRO A 43 -3.81 -6.55 1.83
C PRO A 43 -2.33 -6.22 1.55
N ALA A 44 -1.66 -7.01 0.71
CA ALA A 44 -0.26 -6.79 0.37
C ALA A 44 -0.04 -5.48 -0.41
N VAL A 45 -0.93 -5.16 -1.35
CA VAL A 45 -0.88 -3.90 -2.09
C VAL A 45 -1.14 -2.71 -1.16
N MET A 46 -2.12 -2.82 -0.25
CA MET A 46 -2.37 -1.76 0.74
C MET A 46 -1.13 -1.52 1.62
N ALA A 47 -0.47 -2.58 2.08
CA ALA A 47 0.78 -2.47 2.84
C ALA A 47 1.91 -1.82 2.01
N ALA A 48 2.07 -2.22 0.75
CA ALA A 48 3.08 -1.66 -0.14
C ALA A 48 2.85 -0.16 -0.41
N LEU A 49 1.59 0.27 -0.57
CA LEU A 49 1.22 1.68 -0.73
C LEU A 49 1.58 2.49 0.52
N VAL A 50 1.22 1.99 1.70
CA VAL A 50 1.57 2.64 2.98
C VAL A 50 3.09 2.76 3.11
N MET A 51 3.83 1.67 2.89
CA MET A 51 5.30 1.67 2.93
C MET A 51 5.90 2.65 1.91
N THR A 52 5.36 2.69 0.70
CA THR A 52 5.86 3.62 -0.34
C THR A 52 5.63 5.08 0.07
N MET A 53 4.49 5.39 0.69
CA MET A 53 4.21 6.72 1.24
C MET A 53 5.18 7.07 2.39
N LEU A 54 5.58 6.11 3.21
CA LEU A 54 6.58 6.34 4.28
C LEU A 54 8.00 6.49 3.75
N LEU A 55 8.37 5.71 2.74
CA LEU A 55 9.70 5.72 2.16
C LEU A 55 9.90 6.79 1.11
N SER A 56 8.82 7.39 0.59
CA SER A 56 8.88 8.54 -0.32
C SER A 56 8.47 9.81 0.43
N PRO A 57 9.30 10.32 1.36
CA PRO A 57 9.18 11.71 1.76
C PRO A 57 9.50 12.52 0.50
N GLU A 58 8.54 13.33 0.09
CA GLU A 58 8.69 14.28 -0.99
C GLU A 58 9.82 15.26 -0.62
N GLY A 59 11.06 14.92 -0.98
CA GLY A 59 12.25 15.71 -0.67
C GLY A 59 12.99 15.33 0.62
N GLY A 60 13.68 14.18 0.61
CA GLY A 60 15.04 14.08 1.15
C GLY A 60 15.26 14.05 2.68
N SER A 61 14.23 13.97 3.51
CA SER A 61 14.41 13.83 4.97
C SER A 61 13.86 12.50 5.47
N ALA A 62 14.61 11.82 6.34
CA ALA A 62 14.16 10.60 6.99
C ALA A 62 12.81 10.84 7.70
N PRO A 63 11.92 9.81 7.80
CA PRO A 63 10.63 9.99 8.44
C PRO A 63 10.82 10.53 9.86
N GLY A 64 10.06 11.56 10.20
CA GLY A 64 10.13 12.22 11.49
C GLY A 64 9.71 11.27 12.62
N VAL A 65 10.07 11.62 13.85
CA VAL A 65 9.70 10.86 15.06
C VAL A 65 8.17 10.64 15.13
N ASN A 66 7.39 11.59 14.62
CA ASN A 66 5.94 11.59 14.63
C ASN A 66 5.36 10.52 13.69
N GLU A 67 5.96 10.34 12.52
CA GLU A 67 5.54 9.36 11.50
C GLU A 67 5.90 7.94 11.96
N TRP A 68 7.08 7.75 12.53
CA TRP A 68 7.47 6.48 13.15
C TRP A 68 6.57 6.12 14.34
N ALA A 69 6.26 7.08 15.21
CA ALA A 69 5.36 6.86 16.35
C ALA A 69 3.95 6.47 15.89
N GLY A 70 3.40 7.16 14.89
CA GLY A 70 2.13 6.81 14.27
C GLY A 70 2.15 5.40 13.67
N LEU A 71 3.22 5.04 12.97
CA LEU A 71 3.34 3.73 12.31
C LEU A 71 3.48 2.57 13.29
N VAL A 72 4.34 2.72 14.29
CA VAL A 72 4.54 1.70 15.34
C VAL A 72 3.23 1.48 16.08
N THR A 73 2.51 2.55 16.41
CA THR A 73 1.20 2.44 17.06
C THR A 73 0.19 1.75 16.14
N ALA A 74 0.13 2.11 14.86
CA ALA A 74 -0.73 1.44 13.88
C ALA A 74 -0.43 -0.06 13.79
N ALA A 75 0.85 -0.43 13.71
CA ALA A 75 1.29 -1.83 13.63
C ALA A 75 0.92 -2.61 14.91
N VAL A 76 1.16 -2.05 16.09
CA VAL A 76 0.83 -2.67 17.38
C VAL A 76 -0.68 -2.86 17.54
N VAL A 77 -1.47 -1.83 17.25
CA VAL A 77 -2.94 -1.89 17.36
C VAL A 77 -3.53 -2.84 16.31
N ALA A 78 -2.93 -2.92 15.12
CA ALA A 78 -3.38 -3.84 14.07
C ALA A 78 -3.16 -5.31 14.48
N LEU A 79 -2.02 -5.60 15.12
CA LEU A 79 -1.70 -6.94 15.61
C LEU A 79 -2.58 -7.38 16.78
N VAL A 80 -2.94 -6.45 17.68
CA VAL A 80 -3.73 -6.77 18.88
C VAL A 80 -5.24 -6.81 18.58
N THR A 81 -5.77 -5.80 17.89
CA THR A 81 -7.23 -5.60 17.80
C THR A 81 -7.83 -6.24 16.56
N ARG A 82 -7.03 -6.48 15.49
CA ARG A 82 -7.51 -6.92 14.15
C ARG A 82 -8.67 -6.07 13.56
N ASN A 83 -8.99 -4.93 14.17
CA ASN A 83 -10.09 -4.07 13.79
C ASN A 83 -9.53 -2.76 13.21
N HIS A 84 -9.76 -2.58 11.92
CA HIS A 84 -9.22 -1.48 11.13
C HIS A 84 -9.66 -0.10 11.64
N ILE A 85 -10.85 0.01 12.25
CA ILE A 85 -11.33 1.29 12.79
C ILE A 85 -10.47 1.73 13.97
N TYR A 86 -10.15 0.82 14.89
CA TYR A 86 -9.32 1.13 16.05
C TYR A 86 -7.88 1.46 15.66
N VAL A 87 -7.34 0.77 14.65
CA VAL A 87 -6.01 1.08 14.11
C VAL A 87 -5.97 2.51 13.59
N LEU A 88 -6.96 2.90 12.80
CA LEU A 88 -6.99 4.22 12.18
C LEU A 88 -7.12 5.32 13.23
N THR A 89 -8.03 5.17 14.19
CA THR A 89 -8.30 6.20 15.20
C THR A 89 -7.12 6.38 16.17
N LEU A 90 -6.53 5.28 16.66
CA LEU A 90 -5.36 5.36 17.55
C LEU A 90 -4.12 5.88 16.84
N ALA A 91 -3.84 5.40 15.62
CA ALA A 91 -2.68 5.85 14.87
C ALA A 91 -2.76 7.35 14.55
N MET A 92 -3.94 7.84 14.13
CA MET A 92 -4.15 9.27 13.90
C MET A 92 -4.03 10.08 15.19
N ALA A 93 -4.62 9.59 16.30
CA ALA A 93 -4.53 10.28 17.58
C ALA A 93 -3.07 10.41 18.07
N VAL A 94 -2.26 9.34 17.92
CA VAL A 94 -0.84 9.39 18.29
C VAL A 94 -0.04 10.27 17.33
N TYR A 95 -0.28 10.18 16.02
CA TYR A 95 0.39 11.04 15.04
C TYR A 95 0.17 12.53 15.36
N TRP A 96 -1.07 12.94 15.64
CA TRP A 96 -1.38 14.31 16.04
C TRP A 96 -0.87 14.68 17.44
N GLY A 97 -0.96 13.76 18.40
CA GLY A 97 -0.47 14.00 19.76
C GLY A 97 1.03 14.23 19.81
N VAL A 98 1.80 13.44 19.05
CA VAL A 98 3.25 13.62 18.92
C VAL A 98 3.57 14.84 18.04
N GLY A 99 2.76 15.10 17.01
CA GLY A 99 2.84 16.30 16.18
C GLY A 99 2.58 17.63 16.89
N TYR A 100 1.89 17.62 18.04
CA TYR A 100 1.72 18.81 18.86
C TYR A 100 2.90 19.06 19.82
N LEU A 101 3.71 18.03 20.06
CA LEU A 101 4.76 18.01 21.07
C LEU A 101 6.16 18.28 20.49
N VAL A 102 6.32 18.13 19.17
CA VAL A 102 7.55 18.34 18.37
C VAL A 102 7.30 19.45 17.36
#